data_AF-A0A937KCU0-F1
#
_entry.id   AF-A0A937KCU0-F1
#
_cell.length_a   1.000
_cell.length_b   1.000
_cell.length_c   1.000
_cell.angle_alpha   90.00
_cell.angle_beta   90.00
_cell.angle_gamma   90.00
#
_symmetry.space_group_name_H-M   'P 1'
#
loop_
_entity.id
_entity.type
_entity.pdbx_description
1 polymer ?
#
loop_
_entity_poly.entity_id
_entity_poly.type
_entity_poly.pdbx_seq_one_letter_code
_entity_poly.pdbx_strand_id
1 'polypeptide(L)' 'MMKRRTLTLLVVGLFVFAMAQVIGHYAGLADFEYGILMGVGIGLMTLSLIKGRLMTNR' A
#
# COMPACT_ATOMS: atom_id res chain seq x y z
N MET A 1 -18.82 -6.91 7.96
CA MET A 1 -17.76 -7.59 7.16
C MET A 1 -16.84 -6.65 6.38
N MET A 2 -17.33 -5.56 5.77
CA MET A 2 -16.51 -4.72 4.88
C MET A 2 -15.37 -3.91 5.58
N LYS A 3 -15.50 -3.51 6.86
CA LYS A 3 -14.40 -2.87 7.63
C LYS A 3 -13.13 -3.73 7.66
N ARG A 4 -13.27 -5.07 7.76
CA ARG A 4 -12.14 -6.00 7.74
C ARG A 4 -11.41 -5.97 6.41
N ARG A 5 -12.14 -5.94 5.28
CA ARG A 5 -11.56 -5.86 3.93
C ARG A 5 -10.79 -4.55 3.71
N THR A 6 -11.29 -3.44 4.23
CA THR A 6 -10.57 -2.14 4.17
C THR A 6 -9.30 -2.16 4.99
N LEU A 7 -9.35 -2.75 6.20
CA LEU A 7 -8.17 -2.93 7.03
C LEU A 7 -7.12 -3.83 6.36
N THR A 8 -7.55 -4.91 5.69
CA THR A 8 -6.65 -5.79 4.93
C THR A 8 -5.93 -5.04 3.82
N LEU A 9 -6.63 -4.18 3.07
CA LEU A 9 -6.00 -3.37 2.02
C LEU A 9 -4.93 -2.42 2.58
N LEU A 10 -5.22 -1.79 3.73
CA LEU A 10 -4.27 -0.92 4.41
C LEU A 10 -3.01 -1.71 4.82
N VAL A 11 -3.19 -2.87 5.46
CA VAL A 11 -2.09 -3.73 5.94
C VAL A 11 -1.25 -4.24 4.78
N VAL A 12 -1.87 -4.68 3.67
CA VAL A 12 -1.15 -5.13 2.48
C VAL A 12 -0.37 -3.98 1.84
N GLY A 13 -0.96 -2.79 1.73
CA GLY A 13 -0.25 -1.60 1.23
C GLY A 13 0.97 -1.25 2.08
N LEU A 14 0.83 -1.35 3.42
CA LEU A 14 1.91 -1.11 4.38
C LEU A 14 3.03 -2.13 4.30
N PHE A 15 2.66 -3.39 4.12
CA PHE A 15 3.62 -4.47 3.91
C PHE A 15 4.42 -4.29 2.60
N VAL A 16 3.74 -4.01 1.49
CA VAL A 16 4.40 -3.78 0.19
C VAL A 16 5.33 -2.57 0.24
N PHE A 17 4.90 -1.47 0.87
CA PHE A 17 5.73 -0.27 1.03
C PHE A 17 6.97 -0.54 1.88
N ALA A 18 6.82 -1.26 3.01
CA ALA A 18 7.94 -1.61 3.85
C ALA A 18 8.94 -2.54 3.14
N MET A 19 8.44 -3.50 2.37
CA MET A 19 9.29 -4.38 1.56
C MET A 19 10.01 -3.64 0.45
N ALA A 20 9.35 -2.68 -0.20
CA ALA A 20 9.99 -1.82 -1.20
C ALA A 20 11.20 -1.07 -0.61
N GLN A 21 11.06 -0.51 0.59
CA GLN A 21 12.14 0.17 1.31
C GLN A 21 13.31 -0.77 1.63
N VAL A 22 13.02 -1.95 2.19
CA VAL A 22 14.06 -2.93 2.53
C VAL A 22 14.78 -3.41 1.27
N ILE A 23 14.04 -3.85 0.25
CA ILE A 23 14.65 -4.36 -0.99
C ILE A 23 15.40 -3.24 -1.72
N GLY A 24 14.85 -2.03 -1.77
CA GLY A 24 15.53 -0.88 -2.38
C GLY A 24 16.86 -0.55 -1.70
N HIS A 25 16.91 -0.63 -0.37
CA HIS A 25 18.13 -0.37 0.38
C HIS A 25 19.21 -1.45 0.19
N TYR A 26 18.83 -2.74 0.20
CA TYR A 26 19.80 -3.84 0.20
C TYR A 26 20.10 -4.43 -1.18
N ALA A 27 19.13 -4.42 -2.10
CA ALA A 27 19.25 -5.05 -3.41
C ALA A 27 19.56 -4.06 -4.55
N GLY A 28 19.51 -2.74 -4.29
CA GLY A 28 19.82 -1.73 -5.31
C GLY A 28 18.90 -1.84 -6.52
N LEU A 29 17.58 -1.82 -6.30
CA LEU A 29 16.58 -1.88 -7.36
C LEU A 29 16.76 -0.73 -8.35
N ALA A 30 16.50 -1.00 -9.63
CA ALA A 30 16.44 0.05 -10.63
C ALA A 30 15.33 1.05 -10.26
N ASP A 31 15.55 2.33 -10.55
CA ASP A 31 14.64 3.43 -10.16
C ASP A 31 13.18 3.17 -10.57
N PHE A 32 12.97 2.55 -11.73
CA PHE A 32 11.65 2.18 -12.23
C PHE A 32 10.97 1.11 -11.37
N GLU A 33 11.69 0.06 -10.99
CA GLU A 33 11.17 -1.03 -10.17
C GLU A 33 10.86 -0.55 -8.76
N TYR A 34 11.77 0.24 -8.18
CA TYR A 34 11.57 0.87 -6.89
C TYR A 34 10.35 1.81 -6.91
N GLY A 35 10.23 2.62 -7.96
CA GLY A 35 9.09 3.51 -8.17
C GLY A 35 7.75 2.78 -8.28
N ILE A 36 7.70 1.65 -9.01
CA ILE A 36 6.50 0.81 -9.09
C ILE A 36 6.11 0.27 -7.71
N LEU A 37 7.06 -0.31 -6.97
CA LEU A 37 6.78 -0.90 -5.65
C LEU A 37 6.28 0.16 -4.65
N MET A 38 6.93 1.33 -4.64
CA MET A 38 6.50 2.51 -3.89
C MET A 38 5.08 2.93 -4.28
N GLY A 39 4.82 3.09 -5.59
CA GLY A 39 3.53 3.50 -6.12
C GLY A 39 2.39 2.53 -5.79
N VAL A 40 2.63 1.22 -5.87
CA VAL A 40 1.66 0.18 -5.51
C VAL A 40 1.35 0.23 -4.01
N GLY A 41 2.38 0.34 -3.15
CA GLY A 41 2.19 0.45 -1.70
C GLY A 41 1.34 1.66 -1.31
N ILE A 42 1.70 2.85 -1.82
CA ILE A 42 0.96 4.09 -1.59
C ILE A 42 -0.45 4.03 -2.19
N GLY A 43 -0.60 3.46 -3.39
CA GLY A 43 -1.89 3.30 -4.07
C GLY A 43 -2.87 2.45 -3.27
N LEU A 44 -2.41 1.30 -2.74
CA LEU A 44 -3.22 0.42 -1.91
C LEU A 44 -3.63 1.07 -0.58
N MET A 45 -2.71 1.78 0.07
CA MET A 45 -3.03 2.55 1.27
C MET A 45 -4.09 3.62 0.99
N THR A 46 -3.87 4.44 -0.04
CA THR A 46 -4.79 5.51 -0.44
C THR A 46 -6.17 4.97 -0.78
N LEU A 47 -6.22 3.88 -1.55
CA LEU A 47 -7.47 3.19 -1.88
C LEU A 47 -8.19 2.68 -0.63
N SER A 48 -7.44 2.16 0.35
CA SER A 48 -8.03 1.72 1.62
C SER A 48 -8.65 2.89 2.40
N LEU A 49 -7.99 4.05 2.43
CA LEU A 49 -8.49 5.25 3.12
C LEU A 49 -9.73 5.82 2.43
N ILE A 50 -9.70 5.95 1.10
CA ILE A 50 -10.85 6.41 0.31
C ILE A 50 -12.03 5.46 0.52
N LYS A 51 -11.80 4.14 0.44
CA LYS A 51 -12.85 3.15 0.64
C LYS A 51 -13.38 3.16 2.07
N GLY A 52 -12.53 3.32 3.06
CA GLY A 52 -12.92 3.50 4.46
C GLY A 52 -13.77 4.75 4.69
N ARG A 53 -13.41 5.87 4.06
CA ARG A 53 -14.14 7.14 4.14
C ARG A 53 -15.49 7.08 3.41
N LEU A 54 -15.54 6.50 2.21
CA LEU A 54 -16.79 6.30 1.47
C LEU A 54 -17.76 5.39 2.23
N MET A 55 -17.23 4.45 3.00
CA MET A 55 -18.00 3.52 3.81
C MET A 55 -18.46 4.06 5.16
N THR A 56 -17.70 4.98 5.77
CA THR A 56 -18.09 5.57 7.07
C THR A 56 -19.16 6.65 6.94
N ASN A 57 -19.38 7.16 5.72
CA ASN A 57 -20.36 8.21 5.41
C ASN A 57 -21.67 7.64 4.81
N ARG A 58 -21.83 6.31 4.86
CA ARG A 58 -23.07 5.57 4.55
C ARG A 58 -23.57 4.90 5.82
#